data_AF-A0A924A8V0-F1
#
_entry.id   AF-A0A924A8V0-F1
#
_cell.length_a   1.000
_cell.length_b   1.000
_cell.length_c   1.000
_cell.angle_alpha   90.00
_cell.angle_beta   90.00
_cell.angle_gamma   90.00
#
_symmetry.space_group_name_H-M   'P 1'
#
loop_
_entity.id
_entity.type
_entity.pdbx_description
1 polymer ?
#
loop_
_entity_poly.entity_id
_entity_poly.type
_entity_poly.pdbx_seq_one_letter_code
_entity_poly.pdbx_strand_id
1 'polypeptide(L)' 'MGFAGIANAFAANGIPASGLLPAAGIGLRYMVIPKRKMNAGYDVAFGKDDWGVYFRVGEAF' A
#
# COMPACT_ATOMS: atom_id res chain seq x y z
N MET A 1 6.25 -3.72 -9.44
CA MET A 1 6.89 -3.06 -8.26
C MET A 1 6.43 -3.81 -7.02
N GLY A 2 7.28 -4.05 -6.02
CA GLY A 2 6.91 -4.76 -4.78
C GLY A 2 7.32 -3.98 -3.55
N PHE A 3 6.67 -4.23 -2.41
CA PHE A 3 6.99 -3.58 -1.14
C PHE A 3 6.74 -4.52 0.06
N ALA A 4 7.44 -4.26 1.16
CA ALA A 4 7.23 -4.92 2.45
C ALA A 4 7.48 -3.91 3.58
N GLY A 5 6.79 -4.11 4.70
CA GLY A 5 6.88 -3.24 5.88
C GLY A 5 6.45 -3.94 7.16
N ILE A 6 6.80 -3.35 8.30
CA ILE A 6 6.43 -3.83 9.63
C ILE A 6 5.85 -2.64 10.38
N ALA A 7 4.67 -2.82 10.98
CA ALA A 7 4.03 -1.83 11.84
C ALA A 7 3.80 -2.38 13.25
N ASN A 8 3.52 -1.49 14.21
CA ASN A 8 3.04 -1.84 15.54
C ASN A 8 1.67 -1.18 15.76
N ALA A 9 0.75 -1.89 16.40
CA ALA A 9 -0.51 -1.32 16.84
C ALA A 9 -0.32 -0.65 18.21
N PHE A 10 -0.86 0.56 18.36
CA PHE A 10 -0.96 1.22 19.66
C PHE A 10 -2.42 1.19 20.10
N ALA A 11 -2.66 0.80 21.35
CA ALA A 11 -3.97 0.94 21.97
C ALA A 11 -4.27 2.43 22.22
N ALA A 12 -5.56 2.77 22.41
CA ALA A 12 -6.00 4.16 22.60
C ALA A 12 -5.35 4.88 23.80
N ASN A 13 -4.74 4.12 24.72
CA ASN A 13 -3.97 4.62 25.86
C ASN A 13 -2.47 4.84 25.56
N GLY A 14 -2.04 4.72 24.31
CA GLY A 14 -0.64 4.87 23.89
C GLY A 14 0.26 3.70 24.25
N ILE A 15 -0.27 2.64 24.85
CA ILE A 15 0.49 1.42 25.13
C ILE A 15 0.55 0.59 23.84
N PRO A 16 1.73 0.10 23.42
CA PRO A 16 1.83 -0.82 22.30
C PRO A 16 0.94 -2.03 22.57
N ALA A 17 -0.07 -2.25 21.74
CA ALA A 17 -0.74 -3.53 21.71
C ALA A 17 0.31 -4.53 21.24
N SER A 18 0.61 -5.54 22.06
CA SER A 18 1.69 -6.48 21.82
C SER A 18 1.48 -7.25 20.52
N GLY A 19 2.01 -6.73 19.42
CA GLY A 19 1.80 -7.30 18.10
C GLY A 19 2.54 -6.54 17.01
N LEU A 20 3.61 -7.15 16.49
CA LEU A 20 4.16 -6.78 15.20
C LEU A 20 3.14 -7.15 14.13
N LEU A 21 2.84 -6.18 13.26
CA LEU A 21 1.96 -6.30 12.11
C LEU A 21 2.82 -6.22 10.84
N PRO A 22 3.46 -7.33 10.43
CA PRO A 22 4.12 -7.39 9.15
C PRO A 22 3.09 -7.28 8.02
N ALA A 23 3.49 -6.61 6.94
CA ALA A 23 2.72 -6.54 5.71
C ALA A 23 3.63 -6.56 4.49
N ALA A 24 3.15 -7.16 3.41
CA ALA A 24 3.83 -7.15 2.12
C ALA A 24 2.82 -6.97 1.00
N GLY A 25 3.24 -6.41 -0.13
CA GLY A 25 2.35 -6.17 -1.24
C GLY A 25 3.06 -6.11 -2.58
N ILE A 26 2.28 -6.31 -3.62
CA ILE A 26 2.71 -6.22 -5.00
C ILE A 26 1.85 -5.20 -5.75
N GLY A 27 2.50 -4.50 -6.66
CA GLY A 27 1.91 -3.38 -7.37
C GLY A 27 2.20 -3.42 -8.86
N LEU A 28 1.15 -3.22 -9.65
CA LEU A 28 1.22 -2.96 -11.08
C LEU A 28 1.06 -1.47 -11.32
N ARG A 29 1.95 -0.90 -12.14
CA ARG A 29 1.89 0.51 -12.53
C ARG A 29 1.96 0.59 -14.05
N TYR A 30 1.03 1.33 -14.64
CA TYR A 30 0.94 1.51 -16.08
C TYR A 30 0.66 2.96 -16.43
N MET A 31 1.33 3.46 -17.47
CA MET A 31 1.07 4.79 -18.01
C MET A 31 -0.06 4.69 -19.04
N VAL A 32 -1.28 5.03 -18.62
CA VAL A 32 -2.50 4.85 -19.42
C VAL A 32 -2.55 5.81 -20.60
N ILE A 33 -2.18 7.08 -20.40
CA ILE A 33 -2.15 8.08 -21.47
C ILE A 33 -0.75 8.73 -21.49
N PRO A 34 0.18 8.23 -22.34
CA PRO A 34 1.55 8.74 -22.42
C PRO A 34 1.62 10.23 -22.76
N LYS A 35 0.74 10.70 -23.65
CA LYS A 35 0.68 12.11 -24.09
C LYS A 35 0.33 13.08 -22.96
N ARG A 36 -0.39 12.62 -21.93
CA ARG A 36 -0.74 13.41 -20.74
C ARG A 36 0.03 12.95 -19.51
N LYS A 37 1.04 12.09 -19.68
CA LYS A 37 1.78 11.44 -18.59
C LYS A 37 0.85 10.89 -17.48
N MET A 38 -0.33 10.38 -17.86
CA MET A 38 -1.33 9.89 -16.92
C MET A 38 -0.97 8.46 -16.52
N ASN A 39 -0.82 8.22 -15.22
CA ASN A 39 -0.41 6.96 -14.64
C ASN A 39 -1.52 6.35 -13.78
N ALA A 40 -1.81 5.08 -14.00
CA ALA A 40 -2.68 4.28 -13.16
C ALA A 40 -1.84 3.19 -12.46
N GLY A 41 -2.16 2.94 -11.20
CA GLY A 41 -1.53 1.92 -10.38
C GLY A 41 -2.58 1.12 -9.63
N TYR A 42 -2.33 -0.18 -9.49
CA TYR A 42 -3.12 -1.09 -8.71
C TYR A 42 -2.19 -1.91 -7.82
N ASP A 43 -2.35 -1.77 -6.51
CA ASP A 43 -1.54 -2.45 -5.52
C ASP A 43 -2.43 -3.36 -4.66
N VAL A 44 -1.97 -4.59 -4.41
CA VAL A 44 -2.59 -5.53 -3.47
C VAL A 44 -1.61 -5.76 -2.33
N ALA A 45 -2.10 -5.61 -1.10
CA ALA A 45 -1.34 -5.74 0.13
C ALA A 45 -1.94 -6.83 1.03
N PHE A 46 -1.08 -7.61 1.67
CA PHE A 46 -1.43 -8.62 2.65
C PHE A 46 -0.71 -8.31 3.96
N GLY A 47 -1.47 -8.22 5.04
CA GLY A 47 -0.99 -8.01 6.40
C GLY A 47 -1.27 -9.22 7.28
N LYS A 48 -0.75 -9.18 8.50
CA LYS A 48 -1.15 -10.11 9.55
C LYS A 48 -2.61 -9.84 9.90
N ASP A 49 -3.49 -10.75 9.48
CA ASP A 49 -4.95 -10.77 9.70
C ASP A 49 -5.81 -9.86 8.80
N ASP A 50 -5.25 -9.19 7.79
CA ASP A 50 -6.03 -8.37 6.86
C ASP A 50 -5.39 -8.28 5.45
N TRP A 51 -6.16 -7.86 4.45
CA TRP A 51 -5.67 -7.57 3.10
C TRP A 51 -6.35 -6.33 2.54
N GLY A 52 -5.64 -5.60 1.67
CA GLY A 52 -6.11 -4.33 1.13
C GLY A 52 -5.79 -4.19 -0.35
N VAL A 53 -6.64 -3.45 -1.04
CA VAL A 53 -6.46 -3.08 -2.45
C VAL A 53 -6.39 -1.56 -2.55
N TYR A 54 -5.40 -1.07 -3.28
CA TYR A 54 -5.20 0.36 -3.49
C TYR A 54 -5.19 0.66 -4.98
N PHE A 55 -6.09 1.55 -5.40
CA PHE A 55 -6.09 2.12 -6.74
C PHE A 55 -5.54 3.54 -6.70
N ARG A 56 -4.62 3.85 -7.61
CA ARG A 56 -4.02 5.18 -7.73
C ARG A 56 -4.12 5.64 -9.17
N VAL A 57 -4.70 6.81 -9.39
CA VAL A 57 -4.65 7.49 -10.69
C VAL A 57 -4.08 8.86 -10.45
N GLY A 58 -3.02 9.17 -11.19
CA GLY A 58 -2.36 10.46 -11.15
C GLY A 58 -2.06 10.97 -12.55
N GLU A 59 -1.77 12.26 -12.61
CA GLU A 59 -1.13 12.90 -13.74
C GLU A 59 0.25 13.36 -13.26
N ALA A 60 1.31 13.03 -13.97
CA ALA A 60 2.64 13.56 -13.68
C ALA A 60 2.84 14.86 -14.46
N PHE A 61 3.01 15.99 -13.75
CA PHE A 61 3.24 17.31 -14.33
C PHE A 61 4.60 17.37 -15.07
#